data_AF-A0A0W0UID0-F1
#
_entry.id   AF-A0A0W0UID0-F1
#
_cell.length_a   1.000
_cell.length_b   1.000
_cell.length_c   1.000
_cell.angle_alpha   90.00
_cell.angle_beta   90.00
_cell.angle_gamma   90.00
#
_symmetry.space_group_name_H-M   'P 1'
#
loop_
_entity.id
_entity.type
_entity.pdbx_description
1 polymer ?
#
loop_
_entity_poly.entity_id
_entity_poly.type
_entity_poly.pdbx_seq_one_letter_code
_entity_poly.pdbx_strand_id
1 'polypeptide(L)'
;MPFFSMQTPEQIRNYCQKQSFDELRNLNHRYGAFFEKVAEQEDLNNEKINLINRNIHDLQKQIADKKEQAEQHRKHVLDSLPGNAAERYLALQTLTYHSSDTSILEQEITELTQQKIKHEEDNAWIKFELHACAQELKIINAVIKEKTPVENREIAPPSSI
;
A
#
# COMPACT_ATOMS: atom_id res chain seq x y z
N MET A 1 -9.56 -8.51 8.76
CA MET A 1 -10.95 -8.98 8.50
C MET A 1 -11.90 -8.28 9.45
N PRO A 2 -13.03 -7.71 8.98
CA PRO A 2 -14.07 -7.15 9.85
C PRO A 2 -14.60 -8.24 10.80
N PHE A 3 -14.83 -7.89 12.07
CA PHE A 3 -15.28 -8.87 13.06
C PHE A 3 -16.71 -9.34 12.78
N PHE A 4 -17.52 -8.52 12.11
CA PHE A 4 -18.87 -8.87 11.69
C PHE A 4 -18.99 -8.92 10.16
N SER A 5 -18.27 -9.85 9.54
CA SER A 5 -18.38 -10.09 8.10
C SER A 5 -19.83 -10.42 7.70
N MET A 6 -20.38 -9.65 6.75
CA MET A 6 -21.71 -9.84 6.16
C MET A 6 -22.92 -9.63 7.08
N GLN A 7 -22.75 -8.96 8.23
CA GLN A 7 -23.88 -8.58 9.07
C GLN A 7 -24.35 -7.16 8.76
N THR A 8 -25.67 -6.95 8.77
CA THR A 8 -26.21 -5.59 8.67
C THR A 8 -25.95 -4.82 9.97
N PRO A 9 -25.88 -3.47 9.91
CA PRO A 9 -25.74 -2.63 11.10
C PRO A 9 -26.75 -2.96 12.22
N GLU A 10 -27.97 -3.37 11.86
CA GLU A 10 -29.00 -3.78 12.81
C GLU A 10 -28.74 -5.14 13.45
N GLN A 11 -28.18 -6.10 12.70
CA GLN A 11 -27.78 -7.39 13.25
C GLN A 11 -26.64 -7.23 14.24
N ILE A 12 -25.66 -6.39 13.92
CA ILE A 12 -24.54 -6.04 14.82
C ILE A 12 -25.09 -5.37 16.10
N ARG A 13 -26.02 -4.42 15.96
CA ARG A 13 -26.66 -3.76 17.10
C ARG A 13 -27.41 -4.73 17.99
N ASN A 14 -28.22 -5.62 17.40
CA ASN A 14 -28.98 -6.64 18.14
C ASN A 14 -28.06 -7.64 18.85
N TYR A 15 -26.95 -8.03 18.23
CA TYR A 15 -25.93 -8.87 18.86
C TYR A 15 -25.30 -8.14 20.06
N CYS A 16 -24.88 -6.89 19.87
CA CYS A 16 -24.28 -6.06 20.93
C CYS A 16 -25.25 -5.78 22.10
N GLN A 17 -26.55 -5.63 21.81
CA GLN A 17 -27.56 -5.45 22.84
C GLN A 17 -27.76 -6.69 23.72
N LYS A 18 -27.56 -7.91 23.18
CA LYS A 18 -27.67 -9.17 23.92
C LYS A 18 -26.42 -9.52 24.75
N GLN A 19 -25.27 -8.96 24.39
CA GLN A 19 -23.98 -9.20 25.05
C GLN A 19 -23.84 -8.41 26.37
N SER A 20 -23.02 -8.92 27.28
CA SER A 20 -22.70 -8.23 28.54
C SER A 20 -21.83 -6.99 28.30
N PHE A 21 -21.82 -6.06 29.26
CA PHE A 21 -21.02 -4.84 29.16
C PHE A 21 -19.50 -5.14 29.11
N ASP A 22 -19.04 -6.13 29.87
CA ASP A 22 -17.65 -6.56 29.89
C ASP A 22 -17.21 -7.18 28.55
N GLU A 23 -18.08 -7.95 27.89
CA GLU A 23 -17.80 -8.48 26.55
C GLU A 23 -17.70 -7.36 25.51
N LEU A 24 -18.57 -6.34 25.57
CA LEU A 24 -18.49 -5.17 24.69
C LEU A 24 -17.22 -4.35 24.91
N ARG A 25 -16.77 -4.22 26.16
CA ARG A 25 -15.52 -3.54 26.51
C ARG A 25 -14.30 -4.32 25.99
N ASN A 26 -14.30 -5.64 26.15
CA ASN A 26 -13.26 -6.51 25.60
C ASN A 26 -13.23 -6.47 24.06
N LEU A 27 -14.40 -6.44 23.42
CA LEU A 27 -14.51 -6.30 21.98
C LEU A 27 -13.88 -4.97 21.51
N ASN A 28 -14.21 -3.86 22.17
CA ASN A 28 -13.65 -2.55 21.87
C ASN A 28 -12.10 -2.53 22.01
N HIS A 29 -11.58 -3.17 23.07
CA HIS A 29 -10.13 -3.28 23.27
C HIS A 29 -9.44 -4.11 22.15
N ARG A 30 -10.08 -5.19 21.70
CA ARG A 30 -9.58 -5.99 20.57
C ARG A 30 -9.55 -5.21 19.25
N TYR A 31 -10.52 -4.32 19.02
CA TYR A 31 -10.48 -3.41 17.87
C TYR A 31 -9.30 -2.46 17.94
N GLY A 32 -8.99 -1.90 19.13
CA GLY A 32 -7.82 -1.05 19.31
C GLY A 32 -6.52 -1.75 18.88
N ALA A 33 -6.26 -2.94 19.41
CA ALA A 33 -5.08 -3.74 19.04
C ALA A 33 -5.08 -4.17 17.55
N PHE A 34 -6.26 -4.34 16.94
CA PHE A 34 -6.37 -4.62 15.51
C PHE A 34 -5.99 -3.39 14.67
N PHE A 35 -6.47 -2.20 15.04
CA PHE A 35 -6.14 -0.96 14.34
C PHE A 35 -4.66 -0.64 14.38
N GLU A 36 -3.99 -0.85 15.53
CA GLU A 36 -2.54 -0.66 15.64
C GLU A 36 -1.78 -1.56 14.67
N LYS A 37 -2.09 -2.86 14.63
CA LYS A 37 -1.43 -3.81 13.71
C LYS A 37 -1.67 -3.49 12.24
N VAL A 38 -2.88 -3.05 11.90
CA VAL A 38 -3.22 -2.72 10.52
C VAL A 38 -2.55 -1.41 10.09
N ALA A 39 -2.42 -0.43 11.01
CA ALA A 39 -1.67 0.78 10.76
C ALA A 39 -0.17 0.49 10.55
N GLU A 40 0.44 -0.36 11.39
CA GLU A 40 1.82 -0.82 11.19
C GLU A 40 2.01 -1.49 9.81
N GLN A 41 1.04 -2.30 9.38
CA GLN A 41 1.08 -2.92 8.06
C GLN A 41 0.96 -1.91 6.91
N GLU A 42 0.12 -0.88 7.05
CA GLU A 42 0.01 0.21 6.08
C GLU A 42 1.32 1.00 5.98
N ASP A 43 1.94 1.31 7.12
CA ASP A 43 3.23 2.01 7.18
C ASP A 43 4.33 1.20 6.50
N LEU A 44 4.45 -0.10 6.80
CA LEU A 44 5.41 -1.00 6.15
C LEU A 44 5.21 -1.09 4.63
N ASN A 45 3.95 -1.12 4.17
CA ASN A 45 3.65 -1.12 2.74
C ASN A 45 4.03 0.22 2.08
N ASN A 46 3.78 1.35 2.76
CA ASN A 46 4.19 2.67 2.28
C ASN A 46 5.72 2.80 2.19
N GLU A 47 6.46 2.26 3.16
CA GLU A 47 7.93 2.21 3.10
C GLU A 47 8.43 1.40 1.90
N LYS A 48 7.82 0.23 1.63
CA LYS A 48 8.15 -0.60 0.46
C LYS A 48 7.86 0.14 -0.85
N ILE A 49 6.71 0.80 -0.96
CA ILE A 49 6.36 1.61 -2.15
C ILE A 49 7.40 2.72 -2.35
N ASN A 50 7.81 3.40 -1.28
CA ASN A 50 8.83 4.44 -1.35
C ASN A 50 10.19 3.90 -1.78
N LEU A 51 10.60 2.73 -1.29
CA LEU A 51 11.83 2.07 -1.73
C LEU A 51 11.75 1.69 -3.21
N ILE A 52 10.63 1.10 -3.65
CA ILE A 52 10.41 0.74 -5.06
C ILE A 52 10.48 1.98 -5.95
N ASN A 53 9.86 3.10 -5.56
CA ASN A 53 9.93 4.35 -6.32
C ASN A 53 11.37 4.88 -6.47
N ARG A 54 12.19 4.76 -5.41
CA ARG A 54 13.62 5.12 -5.49
C ARG A 54 14.36 4.21 -6.46
N ASN A 55 14.16 2.90 -6.36
CA ASN A 55 14.81 1.94 -7.27
C ASN A 55 14.42 2.18 -8.74
N ILE A 56 13.13 2.42 -9.01
CA ILE A 56 12.66 2.77 -10.37
C ILE A 56 13.34 4.05 -10.85
N HIS A 57 13.44 5.08 -10.01
CA HIS A 57 14.09 6.34 -10.37
C HIS A 57 15.57 6.14 -10.70
N ASP A 58 16.29 5.36 -9.89
CA ASP A 58 17.71 5.06 -10.11
C ASP A 58 17.92 4.27 -11.40
N LEU A 59 17.08 3.26 -11.68
CA LEU A 59 17.13 2.49 -12.92
C LEU A 59 16.82 3.37 -14.15
N GLN A 60 15.83 4.25 -14.06
CA GLN A 60 15.51 5.20 -15.13
C GLN A 60 16.69 6.14 -15.42
N LYS A 61 17.38 6.61 -14.38
CA LYS A 61 18.59 7.42 -14.53
C LYS A 61 19.71 6.64 -15.20
N GLN A 62 19.95 5.38 -14.80
CA GLN A 62 20.96 4.53 -15.45
C GLN A 62 20.66 4.30 -16.93
N ILE A 63 19.38 4.11 -17.30
CA ILE A 63 18.97 4.00 -18.71
C ILE A 63 19.25 5.29 -19.46
N ALA A 64 18.95 6.45 -18.88
CA ALA A 64 19.20 7.75 -19.49
C ALA A 64 20.71 7.98 -19.72
N ASP A 65 21.53 7.71 -18.70
CA ASP A 65 22.98 7.86 -18.77
C ASP A 65 23.58 6.92 -19.84
N LYS A 66 23.13 5.66 -19.92
CA LYS A 66 23.56 4.71 -20.96
C LYS A 66 23.15 5.16 -22.36
N LYS A 67 21.93 5.67 -22.53
CA LYS A 67 21.44 6.21 -23.81
C LYS A 67 22.26 7.43 -24.25
N GLU A 68 22.60 8.31 -23.31
CA GLU A 68 23.45 9.47 -23.59
C GLU A 68 24.86 9.05 -24.01
N GLN A 69 25.50 8.13 -23.27
CA GLN A 69 26.82 7.61 -23.62
C GLN A 69 26.83 6.93 -25.01
N ALA A 70 25.80 6.15 -25.33
CA ALA A 70 25.67 5.53 -26.64
C ALA A 70 25.54 6.58 -27.76
N GLU A 71 24.79 7.65 -27.54
CA GLU A 71 24.64 8.73 -28.52
C GLU A 71 25.92 9.56 -28.67
N GLN A 72 26.63 9.83 -27.58
CA GLN A 72 27.95 10.48 -27.62
C GLN A 72 28.97 9.63 -28.39
N HIS A 73 29.01 8.33 -28.13
CA HIS A 73 29.84 7.39 -28.87
C HIS A 73 29.47 7.37 -30.36
N ARG A 74 28.17 7.35 -30.68
CA ARG A 74 27.67 7.40 -32.05
C ARG A 74 28.13 8.65 -32.78
N LYS A 75 28.02 9.82 -32.14
CA LYS A 75 28.50 11.09 -32.70
C LYS A 75 30.01 11.05 -32.92
N HIS A 76 30.78 10.60 -31.93
CA HIS A 76 32.22 10.48 -32.04
C HIS A 76 32.65 9.62 -33.23
N VAL A 77 32.07 8.42 -33.39
CA VAL A 77 32.37 7.52 -34.52
C VAL A 77 32.03 8.17 -35.87
N LEU A 78 30.90 8.90 -35.96
CA LEU A 78 30.49 9.60 -37.18
C LEU A 78 31.38 10.80 -37.51
N ASP A 79 31.88 11.51 -36.50
CA ASP A 79 32.78 12.66 -36.68
C ASP A 79 34.20 12.21 -37.04
N SER A 80 34.64 11.04 -36.56
CA SER A 80 35.97 10.48 -36.80
C SER A 80 36.01 9.41 -37.91
N LEU A 81 35.13 9.48 -38.90
CA LEU A 81 35.08 8.46 -39.96
C LEU A 81 36.35 8.45 -40.82
N PRO A 82 36.97 7.28 -41.02
CA PRO A 82 38.13 7.18 -41.90
C PRO A 82 37.77 7.44 -43.38
N GLY A 83 38.76 7.95 -44.12
CA GLY A 83 38.67 8.19 -45.56
C GLY A 83 38.63 6.90 -46.39
N ASN A 84 39.17 5.81 -45.84
CA ASN A 84 39.17 4.49 -46.46
C ASN A 84 37.78 3.82 -46.35
N ALA A 85 37.26 3.31 -47.47
CA ALA A 85 35.93 2.69 -47.53
C ALA A 85 35.81 1.42 -46.66
N ALA A 86 36.86 0.61 -46.57
CA ALA A 86 36.84 -0.61 -45.76
C ALA A 86 36.80 -0.30 -44.25
N GLU A 87 37.63 0.62 -43.79
CA GLU A 87 37.66 1.07 -42.40
C GLU A 87 36.37 1.81 -42.02
N ARG A 88 35.79 2.58 -42.95
CA ARG A 88 34.51 3.25 -42.74
C ARG A 88 33.39 2.25 -42.55
N TYR A 89 33.36 1.18 -43.35
CA TYR A 89 32.37 0.12 -43.20
C TYR A 89 32.48 -0.56 -41.83
N LEU A 90 33.70 -0.89 -41.39
CA LEU A 90 33.95 -1.46 -40.07
C LEU A 90 33.55 -0.51 -38.94
N ALA A 91 33.89 0.78 -39.04
CA ALA A 91 33.50 1.79 -38.06
C ALA A 91 31.98 1.91 -37.92
N LEU A 92 31.25 1.94 -39.04
CA LEU A 92 29.78 1.99 -39.02
C LEU A 92 29.15 0.71 -38.45
N GLN A 93 29.79 -0.45 -38.65
CA GLN A 93 29.31 -1.72 -38.09
C GLN A 93 29.30 -1.73 -36.55
N THR A 94 30.16 -0.95 -35.91
CA THR A 94 30.18 -0.81 -34.43
C THR A 94 28.94 -0.09 -33.90
N LEU A 95 28.27 0.73 -34.71
CA LEU A 95 27.06 1.48 -34.32
C LEU A 95 25.79 0.61 -34.31
N THR A 96 25.81 -0.51 -35.03
CA THR A 96 24.69 -1.45 -35.12
C THR A 96 24.52 -2.33 -33.89
N TYR A 97 25.46 -2.32 -32.94
CA TYR A 97 25.34 -3.09 -31.70
C TYR A 97 24.31 -2.41 -30.77
N HIS A 98 23.06 -2.88 -30.85
CA HIS A 98 22.01 -2.51 -29.90
C HIS A 98 22.36 -2.99 -28.50
N SER A 99 22.31 -2.11 -27.50
CA SER A 99 22.60 -2.46 -26.11
C SER A 99 21.47 -3.32 -25.54
N SER A 100 21.67 -4.64 -25.52
CA SER A 100 20.82 -5.61 -24.80
C SER A 100 20.60 -5.23 -23.33
N ASP A 101 21.55 -4.50 -22.73
CA ASP A 101 21.53 -4.05 -21.34
C ASP A 101 20.34 -3.14 -20.98
N THR A 102 19.91 -2.26 -21.88
CA THR A 102 18.77 -1.36 -21.58
C THR A 102 17.45 -2.13 -21.52
N SER A 103 17.33 -3.21 -22.30
CA SER A 103 16.14 -4.06 -22.28
C SER A 103 15.97 -4.80 -20.95
N ILE A 104 17.07 -5.18 -20.29
CA ILE A 104 17.03 -5.85 -18.98
C ILE A 104 16.58 -4.88 -17.89
N LEU A 105 17.13 -3.65 -17.90
CA LEU A 105 16.74 -2.60 -16.96
C LEU A 105 15.27 -2.18 -17.15
N GLU A 106 14.79 -2.13 -18.39
CA GLU A 106 13.38 -1.86 -18.69
C GLU A 106 12.47 -2.98 -18.17
N GLN A 107 12.87 -4.25 -18.29
CA GLN A 107 12.14 -5.38 -17.68
C GLN A 107 12.10 -5.27 -16.15
N GLU A 108 13.21 -4.96 -15.50
CA GLU A 108 13.28 -4.79 -14.05
C GLU A 108 12.36 -3.65 -13.55
N ILE A 109 12.28 -2.55 -14.30
CA ILE A 109 11.32 -1.47 -14.03
C ILE A 109 9.87 -1.98 -14.12
N THR A 110 9.55 -2.82 -15.10
CA THR A 110 8.18 -3.36 -15.23
C THR A 110 7.82 -4.28 -14.06
N GLU A 111 8.75 -5.12 -13.61
CA GLU A 111 8.54 -6.00 -12.44
C GLU A 111 8.35 -5.20 -11.16
N LEU A 112 9.20 -4.19 -10.92
CA LEU A 112 9.07 -3.28 -9.78
C LEU A 112 7.75 -2.50 -9.81
N THR A 113 7.31 -2.09 -11.00
CA THR A 113 6.01 -1.41 -11.16
C THR A 113 4.85 -2.33 -10.79
N GLN A 114 4.91 -3.61 -11.17
CA GLN A 114 3.89 -4.59 -10.77
C GLN A 114 3.88 -4.82 -9.26
N GLN A 115 5.05 -4.91 -8.62
CA GLN A 115 5.15 -5.05 -7.17
C GLN A 115 4.59 -3.82 -6.44
N LYS A 116 4.82 -2.62 -6.97
CA LYS A 116 4.23 -1.39 -6.44
C LYS A 116 2.71 -1.43 -6.51
N ILE A 117 2.14 -1.78 -7.66
CA ILE A 117 0.68 -1.87 -7.84
C ILE A 117 0.08 -2.82 -6.81
N LYS A 118 0.72 -3.98 -6.59
CA LYS A 118 0.26 -4.94 -5.58
C LYS A 118 0.22 -4.34 -4.18
N HIS A 119 1.25 -3.60 -3.78
CA HIS A 119 1.26 -2.93 -2.46
C HIS A 119 0.25 -1.78 -2.36
N GLU A 120 -0.03 -1.08 -3.46
CA GLU A 120 -1.09 -0.07 -3.52
C GLU A 120 -2.48 -0.70 -3.38
N GLU A 121 -2.71 -1.84 -4.03
CA GLU A 121 -3.94 -2.64 -3.88
C GLU A 121 -4.12 -3.15 -2.45
N ASP A 122 -3.06 -3.69 -1.84
CA ASP A 122 -3.06 -4.12 -0.44
C ASP A 122 -3.44 -2.95 0.50
N ASN A 123 -2.86 -1.76 0.27
CA ASN A 123 -3.19 -0.56 1.05
C ASN A 123 -4.63 -0.08 0.83
N ALA A 124 -5.15 -0.17 -0.41
CA ALA A 124 -6.55 0.16 -0.69
C ALA A 124 -7.49 -0.80 0.06
N TRP A 125 -7.16 -2.08 0.10
CA TRP A 125 -7.92 -3.09 0.83
C TRP A 125 -7.88 -2.87 2.34
N ILE A 126 -6.71 -2.56 2.90
CA ILE A 126 -6.53 -2.16 4.30
C ILE A 126 -7.42 -0.96 4.64
N LYS A 127 -7.41 0.10 3.82
CA LYS A 127 -8.25 1.30 4.05
C LYS A 127 -9.74 0.98 4.03
N PHE A 128 -10.17 0.13 3.11
CA PHE A 128 -11.56 -0.32 3.05
C PHE A 128 -11.95 -1.09 4.32
N GLU A 129 -11.07 -2.01 4.76
CA GLU A 129 -11.28 -2.79 5.97
C GLU A 129 -11.33 -1.92 7.23
N LEU A 130 -10.42 -0.94 7.35
CA LEU A 130 -10.41 0.04 8.42
C LEU A 130 -11.73 0.83 8.46
N HIS A 131 -12.24 1.23 7.30
CA HIS A 131 -13.50 1.95 7.21
C HIS A 131 -14.68 1.10 7.69
N ALA A 132 -14.75 -0.17 7.27
CA ALA A 132 -15.78 -1.10 7.72
C ALA A 132 -15.72 -1.32 9.24
N CYS A 133 -14.53 -1.62 9.78
CA CYS A 133 -14.31 -1.77 11.22
C CYS A 133 -14.68 -0.50 12.01
N ALA A 134 -14.39 0.69 11.49
CA ALA A 134 -14.76 1.95 12.13
C ALA A 134 -16.29 2.15 12.19
N GLN A 135 -17.04 1.69 11.18
CA GLN A 135 -18.50 1.68 11.21
C GLN A 135 -19.04 0.72 12.26
N GLU A 136 -18.49 -0.50 12.35
CA GLU A 136 -18.84 -1.50 13.36
C GLU A 136 -18.61 -0.94 14.78
N LEU A 137 -17.47 -0.27 15.00
CA LEU A 137 -17.12 0.32 16.30
C LEU A 137 -18.02 1.49 16.68
N LYS A 138 -18.49 2.30 15.71
CA LYS A 138 -19.51 3.34 15.98
C LYS A 138 -20.79 2.74 16.54
N ILE A 139 -21.23 1.59 16.02
CA ILE A 139 -22.43 0.89 16.49
C ILE A 139 -22.20 0.33 17.90
N ILE A 140 -21.06 -0.33 18.13
CA ILE A 140 -20.68 -0.86 19.45
C ILE A 140 -20.65 0.27 20.48
N ASN A 141 -20.00 1.39 20.18
CA ASN A 141 -19.94 2.56 21.06
C ASN A 141 -21.32 3.17 21.32
N ALA A 142 -22.22 3.18 20.33
CA ALA A 142 -23.59 3.64 20.53
C ALA A 142 -24.35 2.74 21.51
N VAL A 143 -24.22 1.41 21.38
CA VAL A 143 -24.86 0.45 22.31
C VAL A 143 -24.25 0.53 23.71
N ILE A 144 -22.93 0.69 23.83
CA ILE A 144 -22.26 0.92 25.12
C ILE A 144 -22.83 2.18 25.79
N LYS A 145 -22.93 3.29 25.04
CA LYS A 145 -23.51 4.55 25.53
C LYS A 145 -24.97 4.40 25.97
N GLU A 146 -25.77 3.61 25.24
CA GLU A 146 -27.17 3.32 25.60
C GLU A 146 -27.29 2.47 26.88
N LYS A 147 -26.32 1.60 27.17
CA LYS A 147 -26.31 0.76 28.39
C LYS A 147 -25.77 1.47 29.63
N THR A 148 -24.78 2.36 29.49
CA THR A 148 -24.23 3.14 30.61
C THR A 148 -25.23 3.95 31.48
N PRO A 149 -26.35 4.50 30.97
CA PRO A 149 -27.33 5.21 31.81
C PRO A 149 -28.27 4.30 32.61
N VAL A 150 -28.28 2.98 32.38
CA VAL A 150 -29.20 2.06 33.08
C VAL A 150 -28.63 1.61 34.43
N GLU A 151 -27.33 1.32 34.52
CA GLU A 151 -26.67 0.92 35.78
C GLU A 151 -26.64 2.05 36.83
N ASN A 152 -26.65 3.32 36.42
CA ASN A 152 -26.69 4.44 37.36
C ASN A 152 -28.09 4.75 37.92
N ARG A 153 -29.16 4.06 37.45
CA ARG A 153 -30.54 4.31 37.88
C ARG A 153 -31.12 3.27 38.85
N GLU A 154 -30.45 2.15 39.08
CA GLU A 154 -30.93 1.12 40.02
C GLU A 154 -30.49 1.32 41.48
N ILE A 155 -29.76 2.40 41.79
CA ILE A 155 -29.37 2.76 43.16
C ILE A 155 -30.13 4.01 43.63
N ALA A 156 -31.46 3.97 43.55
CA ALA A 156 -32.30 4.87 44.34
C ALA A 156 -33.00 4.01 45.41
N PRO A 157 -32.63 4.13 46.71
CA PRO A 157 -33.28 3.34 47.75
C PRO A 157 -34.76 3.76 47.85
N PRO A 158 -35.69 2.82 48.13
CA PRO A 158 -37.06 3.16 48.42
C PRO A 158 -37.11 3.85 49.79
N SER A 159 -37.25 5.17 49.80
CA SER A 159 -37.63 5.90 51.02
C SER A 159 -39.15 6.02 51.08
N SER A 160 -39.71 5.08 51.81
CA SER A 160 -41.11 4.97 52.25
C SER A 160 -41.58 6.17 53.07
N ILE A 161 -42.87 6.47 52.88
CA ILE A 161 -43.91 7.09 53.76
C ILE A 161 -43.43 7.62 55.12
#